data_AF-A0A7W1KUE5-F1
#
_entry.id   AF-A0A7W1KUE5-F1
#
_cell.length_a   1.000
_cell.length_b   1.000
_cell.length_c   1.000
_cell.angle_alpha   90.00
_cell.angle_beta   90.00
_cell.angle_gamma   90.00
#
_symmetry.space_group_name_H-M   'P 1'
#
loop_
_entity.id
_entity.type
_entity.pdbx_description
1 polymer ?
#
loop_
_entity_poly.entity_id
_entity_poly.type
_entity_poly.pdbx_seq_one_letter_code
_entity_poly.pdbx_strand_id
1 'polypeptide(L)' 'MQRLTLLRILQVLVIGYVVLALVTRAKEAVGAYTCACDPDCWCKTPGLSFFRWVFPRGHRNRSIAAWKTAQDTG' A
#
# COMPACT_ATOMS: atom_id res chain seq x y z
N MET A 1 25.58 -17.65 -17.93
CA MET A 1 25.71 -16.49 -17.01
C MET A 1 24.42 -15.67 -16.85
N GLN A 2 23.63 -15.42 -17.91
CA GLN A 2 22.43 -14.57 -17.89
C GLN A 2 21.30 -15.02 -16.92
N ARG A 3 21.09 -16.34 -16.73
CA ARG A 3 20.11 -16.88 -15.77
C ARG A 3 20.47 -16.60 -14.29
N LEU A 4 21.75 -16.66 -13.93
CA LEU A 4 22.18 -16.36 -12.55
C LEU A 4 21.99 -14.87 -12.22
N THR A 5 22.25 -13.98 -13.18
CA THR A 5 22.02 -12.55 -13.02
C THR A 5 20.53 -12.24 -12.82
N LEU A 6 19.66 -12.89 -13.59
CA LEU A 6 18.22 -12.69 -13.49
C LEU A 6 17.64 -13.17 -12.15
N LEU A 7 18.09 -14.31 -11.65
CA LEU A 7 17.72 -14.81 -10.31
C LEU A 7 18.20 -13.88 -9.19
N ARG A 8 19.40 -13.32 -9.31
CA ARG A 8 19.91 -12.34 -8.34
C ARG A 8 19.11 -11.04 -8.36
N ILE A 9 18.74 -10.54 -9.54
CA ILE A 9 17.87 -9.36 -9.65
C ILE A 9 16.51 -9.64 -9.02
N LEU A 10 15.89 -10.78 -9.33
CA LEU A 10 14.63 -11.19 -8.71
C LEU A 10 14.74 -11.29 -7.19
N GLN A 11 15.82 -11.89 -6.68
CA GLN A 11 16.07 -12.01 -5.25
C GLN A 11 16.20 -10.63 -4.57
N VAL A 12 16.95 -9.71 -5.17
CA VAL A 12 17.08 -8.33 -4.66
C VAL A 12 15.74 -7.61 -4.66
N LEU A 13 14.94 -7.78 -5.73
CA LEU A 13 13.59 -7.20 -5.80
C LEU A 13 12.68 -7.76 -4.70
N VAL A 14 12.68 -9.07 -4.48
CA VAL A 14 11.88 -9.71 -3.42
C VAL A 14 12.34 -9.25 -2.04
N ILE A 15 13.64 -9.19 -1.78
CA ILE A 15 14.17 -8.71 -0.49
C ILE A 15 13.78 -7.25 -0.28
N GLY A 16 14.02 -6.38 -1.26
CA GLY A 16 13.65 -4.97 -1.18
C GLY A 16 12.14 -4.79 -0.95
N TYR A 17 11.33 -5.62 -1.59
CA TYR A 17 9.88 -5.64 -1.42
C TYR A 17 9.44 -5.98 0.00
N VAL A 18 10.02 -7.04 0.59
CA VAL A 18 9.74 -7.44 1.99
C VAL A 18 10.21 -6.37 2.96
N VAL A 19 11.41 -5.80 2.76
CA VAL A 19 11.94 -4.73 3.60
C VAL A 19 11.01 -3.50 3.59
N LEU A 20 10.53 -3.08 2.41
CA LEU A 20 9.62 -1.95 2.30
C LEU A 20 8.29 -2.20 3.02
N ALA A 21 7.74 -3.42 2.92
CA ALA A 21 6.53 -3.82 3.62
C ALA A 21 6.71 -3.79 5.16
N LEU A 22 7.86 -4.24 5.66
CA LEU A 22 8.18 -4.21 7.09
C LEU A 22 8.37 -2.79 7.61
N VAL A 23 9.11 -1.94 6.89
CA VAL A 23 9.35 -0.54 7.28
C VAL A 23 8.04 0.24 7.33
N THR A 24 7.19 0.12 6.31
CA THR A 24 5.90 0.81 6.28
C THR A 24 5.00 0.37 7.43
N ARG A 25 4.99 -0.92 7.77
CA ARG A 25 4.28 -1.45 8.94
C ARG A 25 4.80 -0.94 10.27
N ALA A 26 6.12 -0.91 10.45
CA ALA A 26 6.73 -0.37 11.65
C ALA A 26 6.35 1.10 11.84
N LYS A 27 6.42 1.90 10.76
CA LYS A 27 6.01 3.32 10.79
C LYS A 27 4.54 3.51 11.17
N GLU A 28 3.65 2.64 10.70
CA GLU A 28 2.24 2.68 11.10
C GLU A 28 2.04 2.24 12.56
N ALA A 29 2.76 1.24 13.04
CA ALA A 29 2.67 0.75 14.41
C ALA A 29 3.12 1.81 15.44
N VAL A 30 4.10 2.64 15.08
CA VAL A 30 4.53 3.80 15.90
C VAL A 30 3.69 5.05 15.65
N GLY A 31 2.65 4.97 14.83
CA GLY A 31 1.73 6.07 14.55
C GLY A 31 2.27 7.17 13.63
N ALA A 32 3.41 6.96 12.95
CA ALA A 32 4.00 7.96 12.05
C ALA A 32 3.09 8.27 10.84
N TYR A 33 2.25 7.31 10.43
CA TYR A 33 1.19 7.52 9.45
C TYR A 33 -0.07 6.77 9.86
N THR A 34 -1.22 7.37 9.60
CA THR A 34 -2.53 6.73 9.78
C THR A 34 -3.20 6.56 8.42
N CYS A 35 -3.80 5.40 8.20
CA CYS A 35 -4.59 5.18 6.99
C CYS A 35 -6.04 5.59 7.24
N ALA A 36 -6.45 6.65 6.56
CA ALA A 36 -7.81 7.19 6.61
C ALA A 36 -8.80 6.46 5.68
N CYS A 37 -8.43 5.33 5.07
CA CYS A 37 -9.37 4.56 4.26
C CYS A 37 -10.50 3.99 5.11
N ASP A 38 -11.65 3.73 4.50
CA ASP A 38 -12.77 3.04 5.16
C ASP A 38 -12.34 1.67 5.71
N PRO A 39 -13.00 1.17 6.78
CA PRO A 39 -12.74 -0.15 7.32
C PRO A 39 -12.90 -1.29 6.30
N ASP A 40 -13.76 -1.12 5.28
CA ASP A 40 -13.98 -2.09 4.20
C ASP A 40 -13.03 -1.94 2.99
N CYS A 41 -12.00 -1.08 3.12
CA CYS A 41 -10.97 -0.96 2.10
C CYS A 41 -10.06 -2.20 2.11
N TRP A 42 -9.72 -2.71 0.93
CA TRP A 42 -8.80 -3.85 0.76
C TRP A 42 -7.45 -3.62 1.47
N CYS A 43 -7.05 -2.35 1.61
CA CYS A 43 -5.81 -1.95 2.26
C CYS A 43 -5.79 -2.21 3.78
N LYS A 44 -6.93 -2.55 4.38
CA LYS A 44 -7.07 -2.96 5.78
C LYS A 44 -7.24 -4.47 5.94
N THR A 45 -7.40 -5.21 4.86
CA THR A 45 -7.49 -6.67 4.90
C THR A 45 -6.16 -7.28 5.37
N PRO A 46 -6.16 -8.22 6.34
CA PRO A 46 -4.94 -8.93 6.75
C PRO A 46 -4.23 -9.57 5.55
N GLY A 47 -2.91 -9.48 5.50
CA GLY A 47 -2.11 -9.92 4.34
C GLY A 47 -1.96 -8.85 3.25
N LEU A 48 -3.05 -8.38 2.63
CA LEU A 48 -2.98 -7.34 1.58
C LEU A 48 -2.58 -5.96 2.10
N SER A 49 -2.90 -5.70 3.36
CA SER A 49 -2.64 -4.41 4.00
C SER A 49 -1.14 -4.07 4.13
N PHE A 50 -0.25 -5.06 3.96
CA PHE A 50 1.21 -4.85 3.84
C PHE A 50 1.58 -4.18 2.50
N PHE A 51 0.75 -4.34 1.47
CA PHE A 51 0.99 -3.84 0.12
C PHE A 51 0.22 -2.56 -0.21
N ARG A 52 -0.41 -1.93 0.79
CA ARG A 52 -1.25 -0.73 0.58
C ARG A 52 -0.52 0.41 -0.13
N TRP A 53 0.78 0.54 0.12
CA TRP A 53 1.63 1.60 -0.44
C TRP A 53 2.28 1.21 -1.77
N VAL A 54 2.31 -0.09 -2.07
CA VAL A 54 2.78 -0.62 -3.36
C VAL A 54 1.72 -0.38 -4.44
N PHE A 55 0.45 -0.55 -4.09
CA PHE A 55 -0.67 -0.33 -5.00
C PHE A 55 -1.47 0.91 -4.57
N PRO A 56 -1.19 2.09 -5.16
CA PRO A 56 -1.86 3.34 -4.78
C PRO A 56 -3.31 3.44 -5.30
N ARG A 57 -3.81 2.43 -6.03
CA ARG A 57 -5.16 2.44 -6.61
C ARG A 57 -6.14 1.58 -5.83
N GLY A 58 -7.43 1.88 -6.00
CA GLY A 58 -8.52 1.12 -5.39
C GLY A 58 -8.74 1.41 -3.89
N HIS A 59 -8.07 2.41 -3.33
CA HIS A 59 -8.32 2.85 -1.97
C HIS A 59 -9.71 3.48 -1.86
N ARG A 60 -10.51 3.00 -0.92
CA ARG A 60 -11.84 3.55 -0.64
C ARG A 60 -11.79 4.44 0.58
N ASN A 61 -12.30 5.65 0.38
CA ASN A 61 -12.56 6.61 1.44
C ASN A 61 -13.83 7.38 1.05
N ARG A 62 -14.93 7.14 1.78
CA ARG A 62 -16.26 7.72 1.55
C ARG A 62 -16.32 9.21 1.86
N SER A 63 -15.60 9.68 2.89
CA SER A 63 -15.58 11.11 3.23
C SER A 63 -14.89 11.93 2.15
N ILE A 64 -13.83 11.34 1.62
CA ILE A 64 -13.20 11.71 0.36
C ILE A 64 -14.30 11.58 -0.71
N ALA A 65 -14.69 10.43 -1.25
CA ALA A 65 -15.70 10.32 -2.33
C ALA A 65 -16.88 11.33 -2.30
N ALA A 66 -17.52 11.54 -1.15
CA ALA A 66 -18.57 12.55 -0.96
C ALA A 66 -18.14 14.00 -1.28
N TRP A 67 -16.93 14.40 -0.90
CA TRP A 67 -16.34 15.72 -1.22
C TRP A 67 -16.22 15.97 -2.72
N LYS A 68 -15.86 14.95 -3.50
CA LYS A 68 -15.71 15.03 -4.96
C LYS A 68 -17.08 15.23 -5.60
N THR A 69 -18.05 14.41 -5.21
CA THR A 69 -19.42 14.53 -5.72
C THR A 69 -20.01 15.90 -5.44
N ALA A 70 -19.73 16.49 -4.27
CA ALA A 70 -20.16 17.84 -3.92
C ALA A 70 -19.47 18.94 -4.76
N GLN A 71 -18.24 18.73 -5.24
CA GLN A 71 -17.58 19.66 -6.16
C GLN A 71 -18.13 19.56 -7.59
N ASP A 72 -18.47 18.36 -8.04
CA ASP A 72 -18.94 18.11 -9.41
C ASP A 72 -20.38 18.58 -9.65
N THR A 73 -21.13 18.91 -8.61
CA THR A 73 -22.54 19.37 -8.67
C THR A 73 -22.70 20.89 -8.54
N GLY A 74 -21.59 21.63 -8.49
CA GLY A 74 -21.54 23.10 -8.40
C GLY A 74 -21.48 23.81 -9.76
#